data_AF-A0A1B6FLA6-F1
#
_entry.id   AF-A0A1B6FLA6-F1
#
_cell.length_a   1.000
_cell.length_b   1.000
_cell.length_c   1.000
_cell.angle_alpha   90.00
_cell.angle_beta   90.00
_cell.angle_gamma   90.00
#
_symmetry.space_group_name_H-M   'P 1'
#
loop_
_entity.id
_entity.type
_entity.pdbx_description
1 polymer ?
#
loop_
_entity_poly.entity_id
_entity_poly.type
_entity_poly.pdbx_seq_one_letter_code
_entity_poly.pdbx_strand_id
1 'polypeptide(L)'
;TVHNSFARQTLFELDSKNVNKDEDVFHFVSYIPIDGRLYELDGLKEGPIDLGSVPADSSWLDVVRPIIEKRIQKYNEGEIHFNLMAIVSDRKMKYTERLTQLQKQMEESGMETDSMQAEVSRLRLAIEQEENKIKQYQLENIRRKHNYLPLIVEVLKILAKEGQLLPLYEKAKAKAIEKESKKLKT
;
A
#
# COMPACT_ATOMS: atom_id res chain seq x y z
N THR A 1 -13.33 -12.49 -12.17
CA THR A 1 -13.77 -11.82 -10.92
C THR A 1 -12.84 -10.66 -10.61
N VAL A 2 -13.33 -9.59 -9.97
CA VAL A 2 -12.53 -8.38 -9.68
C VAL A 2 -11.31 -8.71 -8.81
N HIS A 3 -11.47 -9.55 -7.79
CA HIS A 3 -10.39 -10.00 -6.90
C HIS A 3 -9.18 -10.57 -7.67
N ASN A 4 -9.43 -11.49 -8.61
CA ASN A 4 -8.36 -12.14 -9.37
C ASN A 4 -7.73 -11.22 -10.42
N SER A 5 -8.43 -10.14 -10.79
CA SER A 5 -7.90 -9.19 -11.77
C SER A 5 -6.72 -8.38 -11.24
N PHE A 6 -6.48 -8.33 -9.92
CA PHE A 6 -5.34 -7.66 -9.29
C PHE A 6 -4.24 -8.62 -8.81
N ALA A 7 -4.41 -9.92 -9.02
CA ALA A 7 -3.40 -10.91 -8.66
C ALA A 7 -2.12 -10.71 -9.50
N ARG A 8 -0.96 -10.99 -8.91
CA ARG A 8 0.30 -11.06 -9.66
C ARG A 8 0.21 -12.18 -10.68
N GLN A 9 0.75 -11.96 -11.87
CA GLN A 9 0.89 -13.05 -12.84
C GLN A 9 1.97 -14.01 -12.33
N THR A 10 1.60 -15.27 -12.11
CA THR A 10 2.55 -16.33 -11.75
C THR A 10 3.37 -16.68 -12.99
N LEU A 11 4.69 -16.48 -12.92
CA LEU A 11 5.62 -16.67 -14.05
C LEU A 11 5.73 -18.15 -14.49
N PHE A 12 5.37 -19.09 -13.62
CA PHE A 12 5.32 -20.51 -13.89
C PHE A 12 4.06 -21.12 -13.25
N GLU A 13 3.33 -21.95 -13.99
CA GLU A 13 2.42 -22.97 -13.42
C GLU A 13 3.24 -24.19 -12.97
N LEU A 14 4.37 -23.97 -12.28
CA LEU A 14 5.02 -25.06 -11.55
C LEU A 14 4.24 -25.22 -10.26
N ASP A 15 3.24 -26.08 -10.34
CA ASP A 15 2.50 -26.71 -9.24
C ASP A 15 3.29 -26.58 -7.93
N SER A 16 2.87 -25.63 -7.09
CA SER A 16 3.52 -25.28 -5.83
C SER A 16 3.35 -26.41 -4.82
N LYS A 17 3.96 -27.57 -5.07
CA LYS A 17 4.14 -28.63 -4.06
C LYS A 17 5.26 -28.29 -3.06
N ASN A 18 5.95 -27.18 -3.26
CA ASN A 18 6.83 -26.58 -2.27
C ASN A 18 6.34 -25.15 -1.98
N VAL A 19 5.17 -25.03 -1.34
CA VAL A 19 4.96 -23.92 -0.42
C VAL A 19 6.09 -24.05 0.60
N ASN A 20 7.13 -23.25 0.47
CA ASN A 20 8.14 -23.14 1.52
C ASN A 20 7.38 -22.92 2.83
N LYS A 21 7.71 -23.69 3.87
CA LYS A 21 7.07 -23.59 5.19
C LYS A 21 7.24 -22.21 5.87
N ASP A 22 7.90 -21.28 5.18
CA ASP A 22 8.22 -19.91 5.60
C ASP A 22 7.52 -18.84 4.74
N GLU A 23 6.44 -19.15 4.01
CA GLU A 23 5.59 -18.07 3.48
C GLU A 23 4.80 -17.44 4.63
N ASP A 24 5.16 -16.21 4.98
CA ASP A 24 4.45 -15.38 5.94
C ASP A 24 2.98 -15.25 5.52
N VAL A 25 2.11 -16.02 6.17
CA VAL A 25 0.67 -15.98 5.90
C VAL A 25 0.12 -14.69 6.49
N PHE A 26 -0.11 -13.70 5.64
CA PHE A 26 -0.76 -12.46 6.05
C PHE A 26 -2.24 -12.70 6.36
N HIS A 27 -2.65 -12.24 7.53
CA HIS A 27 -4.03 -12.26 7.98
C HIS A 27 -4.59 -10.84 8.06
N PHE A 28 -5.82 -10.65 7.59
CA PHE A 28 -6.48 -9.34 7.59
C PHE A 28 -7.44 -9.20 8.77
N VAL A 29 -7.30 -8.10 9.49
CA VAL A 29 -8.24 -7.68 10.53
C VAL A 29 -8.67 -6.24 10.26
N SER A 30 -9.97 -5.98 10.43
CA SER A 30 -10.56 -4.66 10.21
C SER A 30 -11.11 -4.08 11.51
N TYR A 31 -11.02 -2.77 11.69
CA TYR A 31 -11.61 -2.05 12.82
C TYR A 31 -12.67 -1.08 12.31
N ILE A 32 -13.88 -1.15 12.85
CA ILE A 32 -15.02 -0.34 12.37
C ILE A 32 -15.79 0.23 13.56
N PRO A 33 -16.05 1.56 13.59
CA PRO A 33 -16.97 2.16 14.55
C PRO A 33 -18.43 1.98 14.09
N ILE A 34 -19.29 1.43 14.95
CA ILE A 34 -20.74 1.24 14.72
C ILE A 34 -21.48 1.66 15.99
N ASP A 35 -22.49 2.54 15.86
CA ASP A 35 -23.37 2.98 16.95
C ASP A 35 -22.64 3.42 18.24
N GLY A 36 -21.55 4.20 18.08
CA GLY A 36 -20.76 4.70 19.20
C GLY A 36 -19.90 3.62 19.89
N ARG A 37 -19.72 2.46 19.27
CA ARG A 37 -18.87 1.37 19.75
C ARG A 37 -17.84 1.01 18.69
N LEU A 38 -16.68 0.52 19.11
CA LEU A 38 -15.62 0.08 18.22
C LEU A 38 -15.63 -1.44 18.13
N TYR A 39 -15.61 -1.98 16.91
CA TYR A 39 -15.58 -3.41 16.65
C TYR A 39 -14.31 -3.82 15.90
N GLU A 40 -13.76 -4.97 16.27
CA GLU A 40 -12.76 -5.70 15.51
C GLU A 40 -13.44 -6.84 14.74
N LEU A 41 -13.18 -6.89 13.44
CA LEU A 41 -13.65 -7.93 12.52
C LEU A 41 -12.45 -8.74 12.06
N ASP A 42 -12.38 -9.97 12.57
CA ASP A 42 -11.33 -10.94 12.28
C ASP A 42 -11.97 -12.20 11.67
N GLY A 43 -11.60 -12.54 10.43
CA GLY A 43 -12.16 -13.67 9.69
C GLY A 43 -11.83 -15.06 10.26
N LEU A 44 -10.91 -15.16 11.23
CA LEU A 44 -10.59 -16.38 11.96
C LEU A 44 -11.36 -16.51 13.29
N LYS A 45 -12.19 -15.51 13.63
CA LYS A 45 -13.02 -15.50 14.83
C LYS A 45 -14.47 -15.82 14.47
N GLU A 46 -15.21 -16.32 15.45
CA GLU A 46 -16.62 -16.73 15.28
C GLU A 46 -17.56 -15.54 15.02
N GLY A 47 -17.14 -14.33 15.40
CA GLY A 47 -17.94 -13.12 15.20
C GLY A 47 -17.19 -11.83 15.53
N PRO A 48 -17.89 -10.69 15.45
CA PRO A 48 -17.34 -9.38 15.79
C PRO A 48 -16.90 -9.31 17.25
N ILE A 49 -15.72 -8.74 17.49
CA ILE A 49 -15.20 -8.49 18.85
C ILE A 49 -15.49 -7.04 19.21
N ASP A 50 -16.22 -6.82 20.29
CA ASP A 50 -16.50 -5.49 20.82
C ASP A 50 -15.29 -4.97 21.62
N LEU A 51 -14.73 -3.85 21.20
CA LEU A 51 -13.56 -3.20 21.78
C LEU A 51 -13.92 -2.06 22.75
N GLY A 52 -15.21 -1.81 22.97
CA GLY A 52 -15.71 -0.80 23.90
C GLY A 52 -16.41 0.38 23.24
N SER A 53 -16.93 1.27 24.10
CA SER A 53 -17.60 2.51 23.70
C SER A 53 -16.59 3.57 23.27
N VAL A 54 -16.93 4.29 22.20
CA VAL A 54 -16.24 5.50 21.75
C VAL A 54 -16.84 6.70 22.50
N PRO A 55 -16.05 7.43 23.32
CA PRO A 55 -16.53 8.63 24.00
C PRO A 55 -17.04 9.68 23.01
N ALA A 56 -18.18 10.31 23.31
CA ALA A 56 -18.87 11.24 22.41
C ALA A 56 -18.05 12.52 22.10
N ASP A 57 -17.11 12.86 22.98
CA ASP A 57 -16.20 14.00 22.90
C ASP A 57 -14.87 13.66 22.20
N SER A 58 -14.67 12.41 21.77
CA SER A 58 -13.40 11.92 21.20
C SER A 58 -13.59 11.28 19.82
N SER A 59 -12.49 11.13 19.08
CA SER A 59 -12.50 10.36 17.85
C SER A 59 -12.38 8.87 18.18
N TRP A 60 -13.09 8.01 17.44
CA TRP A 60 -12.86 6.56 17.50
C TRP A 60 -11.39 6.19 17.17
N LEU A 61 -10.67 7.07 16.45
CA LEU A 61 -9.25 6.93 16.18
C LEU A 61 -8.39 6.96 17.45
N ASP A 62 -8.81 7.71 18.47
CA ASP A 62 -8.11 7.81 19.75
C ASP A 62 -8.26 6.51 20.55
N VAL A 63 -9.38 5.79 20.34
CA VAL A 63 -9.65 4.49 20.94
C VAL A 63 -8.91 3.36 20.21
N VAL A 64 -8.91 3.36 18.87
CA VAL A 64 -8.30 2.27 18.09
C VAL A 64 -6.77 2.32 18.06
N ARG A 65 -6.17 3.52 18.12
CA ARG A 65 -4.71 3.70 18.06
C ARG A 65 -3.95 2.86 19.11
N PRO A 66 -4.25 2.95 20.42
CA PRO A 66 -3.54 2.14 21.42
C PRO A 66 -3.80 0.64 21.26
N ILE A 67 -4.91 0.23 20.64
CA ILE A 67 -5.23 -1.18 20.38
C ILE A 67 -4.31 -1.73 19.27
N ILE A 68 -4.17 -0.97 18.18
CA ILE A 68 -3.26 -1.32 17.07
C ILE A 68 -1.81 -1.31 17.54
N GLU A 69 -1.40 -0.30 18.31
CA GLU A 69 -0.04 -0.22 18.88
C GLU A 69 0.27 -1.42 19.77
N LYS A 70 -0.63 -1.78 20.69
CA LYS A 70 -0.50 -2.99 21.53
C LYS A 70 -0.43 -4.27 20.68
N ARG A 71 -1.14 -4.33 19.56
CA ARG A 71 -1.08 -5.49 18.64
C ARG A 71 0.28 -5.59 17.96
N ILE A 72 0.84 -4.47 17.50
CA ILE A 72 2.16 -4.41 16.88
C ILE A 72 3.25 -4.77 17.90
N GLN A 73 3.14 -4.31 19.14
CA GLN A 73 4.10 -4.58 20.23
C GLN A 73 4.15 -6.05 20.67
N LYS A 74 3.18 -6.89 20.30
CA LYS A 74 3.21 -8.33 20.62
C LYS A 74 4.23 -9.11 19.78
N TYR A 75 4.66 -8.54 18.66
CA TYR A 75 5.65 -9.14 17.77
C TYR A 75 7.07 -8.79 18.22
N ASN A 76 8.04 -9.62 17.86
CA ASN A 76 9.42 -9.46 18.31
C ASN A 76 10.02 -8.12 17.84
N GLU A 77 10.92 -7.55 18.65
CA GLU A 77 11.68 -6.36 18.25
C GLU A 77 12.40 -6.62 16.92
N GLY A 78 11.99 -5.90 15.88
CA GLY A 78 12.51 -6.05 14.51
C GLY A 78 11.53 -6.66 13.50
N GLU A 79 10.37 -7.16 13.94
CA GLU A 79 9.33 -7.64 13.04
C GLU A 79 8.52 -6.47 12.44
N ILE A 80 8.70 -6.23 11.14
CA ILE A 80 8.10 -5.11 10.38
C ILE A 80 7.05 -5.57 9.36
N HIS A 81 6.67 -6.84 9.37
CA HIS A 81 5.77 -7.44 8.39
C HIS A 81 4.29 -7.16 8.71
N PHE A 82 3.93 -5.89 8.82
CA PHE A 82 2.55 -5.45 8.97
C PHE A 82 2.20 -4.38 7.93
N ASN A 83 0.95 -4.36 7.52
CA ASN A 83 0.41 -3.34 6.64
C ASN A 83 -0.85 -2.76 7.27
N LEU A 84 -0.92 -1.43 7.36
CA LEU A 84 -2.08 -0.71 7.86
C LEU A 84 -2.63 0.18 6.76
N MET A 85 -3.87 -0.08 6.35
CA MET A 85 -4.61 0.72 5.39
C MET A 85 -5.85 1.32 6.03
N ALA A 86 -6.23 2.50 5.58
CA ALA A 86 -7.46 3.16 5.97
C ALA A 86 -8.39 3.30 4.77
N ILE A 87 -9.64 2.88 4.93
CA ILE A 87 -10.69 3.19 3.97
C ILE A 87 -11.16 4.61 4.29
N VAL A 88 -10.97 5.52 3.34
CA VAL A 88 -11.31 6.94 3.48
C VAL A 88 -12.19 7.37 2.31
N SER A 89 -12.97 8.43 2.51
CA SER A 89 -13.68 9.06 1.40
C SER A 89 -12.70 9.55 0.34
N ASP A 90 -13.16 9.58 -0.92
CA ASP A 90 -12.39 10.12 -2.03
C ASP A 90 -11.92 11.56 -1.73
N ARG A 91 -10.59 11.72 -1.65
CA ARG A 91 -9.95 12.99 -1.33
C ARG A 91 -10.08 13.99 -2.48
N LYS A 92 -9.94 13.51 -3.73
CA LYS A 92 -10.09 14.35 -4.92
C LYS A 92 -11.51 14.92 -4.98
N MET A 93 -12.52 14.09 -4.73
CA MET A 93 -13.92 14.52 -4.67
C MET A 93 -14.11 15.62 -3.61
N LYS A 94 -13.64 15.40 -2.38
CA LYS A 94 -13.73 16.40 -1.29
C LYS A 94 -13.04 17.72 -1.63
N TYR A 95 -11.84 17.68 -2.21
CA TYR A 95 -11.13 18.90 -2.61
C TYR A 95 -11.83 19.62 -3.76
N THR A 96 -12.39 18.88 -4.72
CA THR A 96 -13.15 19.44 -5.85
C THR A 96 -14.43 20.11 -5.35
N GLU A 97 -15.21 19.46 -4.50
CA GLU A 97 -16.40 20.04 -3.88
C GLU A 97 -16.07 21.33 -3.12
N ARG A 98 -15.00 21.31 -2.31
CA ARG A 98 -14.56 22.48 -1.55
C ARG A 98 -14.12 23.62 -2.48
N LEU A 99 -13.43 23.30 -3.57
CA LEU A 99 -13.00 24.26 -4.57
C LEU A 99 -14.20 24.93 -5.25
N THR A 100 -15.19 24.14 -5.68
CA THR A 100 -16.42 24.66 -6.29
C THR A 100 -17.22 25.54 -5.33
N GLN A 101 -17.30 25.15 -4.06
CA GLN A 101 -17.95 25.98 -3.02
C GLN A 101 -17.26 27.32 -2.84
N LEU A 102 -15.91 27.33 -2.78
CA LEU A 102 -15.15 28.57 -2.65
C LEU A 102 -15.31 29.48 -3.87
N GLN A 103 -15.28 28.91 -5.08
CA GLN A 103 -15.49 29.68 -6.31
C GLN A 103 -16.87 30.33 -6.35
N LYS A 104 -17.93 29.58 -5.99
CA LYS A 104 -19.28 30.13 -5.89
C LYS A 104 -19.38 31.24 -4.85
N GLN A 105 -18.72 31.09 -3.70
CA GLN A 105 -18.68 32.14 -2.67
C GLN A 105 -17.97 33.41 -3.16
N MET A 106 -16.91 33.28 -3.97
CA MET A 106 -16.22 34.44 -4.57
C MET A 106 -17.13 35.17 -5.57
N GLU A 107 -17.86 34.42 -6.41
CA GLU A 107 -18.82 34.98 -7.37
C GLU A 107 -20.00 35.68 -6.69
N GLU A 108 -20.56 35.09 -5.63
CA GLU A 108 -21.70 35.66 -4.89
C GLU A 108 -21.34 36.88 -4.05
N SER A 109 -20.14 36.88 -3.45
CA SER A 109 -19.68 38.00 -2.60
C SER A 109 -19.04 39.14 -3.40
N GLY A 110 -18.61 38.89 -4.64
CA GLY A 110 -17.93 39.88 -5.49
C GLY A 110 -16.59 40.37 -4.93
N MET A 111 -16.09 39.76 -3.85
CA MET A 111 -14.83 40.12 -3.19
C MET A 111 -13.88 38.93 -3.23
N GLU A 112 -12.76 39.10 -3.94
CA GLU A 112 -11.65 38.16 -3.87
C GLU A 112 -10.72 38.58 -2.74
N THR A 113 -10.59 37.74 -1.72
CA THR A 113 -9.59 37.94 -0.66
C THR A 113 -8.34 37.12 -0.95
N ASP A 114 -7.17 37.66 -0.62
CA ASP A 114 -5.88 36.94 -0.77
C ASP A 114 -5.91 35.58 -0.06
N SER A 115 -6.62 35.47 1.07
CA SER A 115 -6.82 34.21 1.79
C SER A 115 -7.61 33.17 0.98
N MET A 116 -8.64 33.59 0.26
CA MET A 116 -9.43 32.68 -0.58
C MET A 116 -8.62 32.22 -1.79
N GLN A 117 -7.84 33.12 -2.39
CA GLN A 117 -6.99 32.79 -3.53
C GLN A 117 -5.87 31.81 -3.14
N ALA A 118 -5.29 31.96 -1.95
CA ALA A 118 -4.32 31.02 -1.39
C ALA A 118 -4.94 29.63 -1.18
N GLU A 119 -6.14 29.55 -0.62
CA GLU A 119 -6.84 28.27 -0.40
C GLU A 119 -7.24 27.60 -1.72
N VAL A 120 -7.70 28.36 -2.71
CA VAL A 120 -7.97 27.86 -4.08
C VAL A 120 -6.71 27.24 -4.68
N SER A 121 -5.57 27.92 -4.56
CA SER A 121 -4.28 27.44 -5.08
C SER A 121 -3.84 26.15 -4.37
N ARG A 122 -4.02 26.08 -3.05
CA ARG A 122 -3.75 24.89 -2.25
C ARG A 122 -4.62 23.70 -2.65
N LEU A 123 -5.92 23.92 -2.84
CA LEU A 123 -6.86 22.87 -3.26
C LEU A 123 -6.54 22.35 -4.66
N ARG A 124 -6.19 23.24 -5.60
CA ARG A 124 -5.76 22.84 -6.94
C ARG A 124 -4.51 21.95 -6.91
N LEU A 125 -3.50 22.33 -6.12
CA LEU A 125 -2.30 21.53 -5.93
C LEU A 125 -2.62 20.16 -5.31
N ALA A 126 -3.51 20.12 -4.32
CA ALA A 126 -3.93 18.87 -3.68
C ALA A 126 -4.68 17.94 -4.65
N ILE A 127 -5.52 18.48 -5.53
CA ILE A 127 -6.20 17.72 -6.59
C ILE A 127 -5.18 17.13 -7.56
N GLU A 128 -4.21 17.93 -8.00
CA GLU A 128 -3.16 17.46 -8.91
C GLU A 128 -2.32 16.33 -8.29
N GLN A 129 -2.01 16.43 -6.99
CA GLN A 129 -1.30 15.36 -6.26
C GLN A 129 -2.10 14.05 -6.24
N GLU A 130 -3.40 14.10 -5.96
CA GLU A 130 -4.26 12.90 -5.99
C GLU A 130 -4.36 12.31 -7.41
N GLU A 131 -4.42 13.14 -8.46
CA GLU A 131 -4.40 12.67 -9.85
C GLU A 131 -3.09 11.97 -10.21
N ASN A 132 -1.96 12.54 -9.81
CA ASN A 132 -0.65 11.94 -10.05
C ASN A 132 -0.49 10.61 -9.32
N LYS A 133 -1.00 10.51 -8.08
CA LYS A 133 -1.05 9.25 -7.32
C LYS A 133 -1.89 8.18 -8.03
N ILE A 134 -3.05 8.53 -8.57
CA ILE A 134 -3.89 7.59 -9.35
C ILE A 134 -3.15 7.11 -10.61
N LYS A 135 -2.49 8.01 -11.36
CA LYS A 135 -1.67 7.63 -12.53
C LYS A 135 -0.55 6.67 -12.16
N GLN A 136 0.13 6.91 -11.04
CA GLN A 136 1.18 6.02 -10.55
C GLN A 136 0.62 4.63 -10.21
N TYR A 137 -0.54 4.54 -9.55
CA TYR A 137 -1.18 3.27 -9.24
C TYR A 137 -1.59 2.48 -10.49
N GLN A 138 -2.07 3.16 -11.53
CA GLN A 138 -2.37 2.52 -12.81
C GLN A 138 -1.11 1.92 -13.44
N LEU A 139 -0.03 2.71 -13.49
CA LEU A 139 1.24 2.29 -14.06
C LEU A 139 1.87 1.14 -13.26
N GLU A 140 1.79 1.18 -11.94
CA GLU A 140 2.24 0.10 -11.08
C GLU A 140 1.40 -1.18 -11.29
N ASN A 141 0.08 -1.06 -11.45
CA ASN A 141 -0.78 -2.19 -11.73
C ASN A 141 -0.44 -2.84 -13.08
N ILE A 142 -0.12 -2.04 -14.11
CA ILE A 142 0.37 -2.54 -15.40
C ILE A 142 1.65 -3.34 -15.20
N ARG A 143 2.62 -2.78 -14.45
CA ARG A 143 3.89 -3.48 -14.14
C ARG A 143 3.65 -4.78 -13.39
N ARG A 144 2.77 -4.80 -12.38
CA ARG A 144 2.46 -6.00 -11.58
C ARG A 144 1.82 -7.13 -12.39
N LYS A 145 1.11 -6.78 -13.46
CA LYS A 145 0.46 -7.73 -14.38
C LYS A 145 1.30 -8.09 -15.60
N HIS A 146 2.44 -7.43 -15.82
CA HIS A 146 3.23 -7.63 -17.02
C HIS A 146 4.05 -8.92 -16.93
N ASN A 147 4.01 -9.74 -17.98
CA ASN A 147 4.87 -10.92 -18.08
C ASN A 147 6.28 -10.52 -18.51
N TYR A 148 7.22 -10.51 -17.57
CA TYR A 148 8.62 -10.19 -17.83
C TYR A 148 9.45 -11.37 -18.38
N LEU A 149 8.90 -12.59 -18.45
CA LEU A 149 9.66 -13.77 -18.89
C LEU A 149 10.25 -13.60 -20.32
N PRO A 150 9.49 -13.14 -21.32
CA PRO A 150 10.06 -12.92 -22.66
C PRO A 150 11.21 -11.92 -22.64
N LEU A 151 11.06 -10.82 -21.88
CA LEU A 151 12.11 -9.82 -21.74
C LEU A 151 13.37 -10.39 -21.10
N ILE A 152 13.21 -11.16 -20.01
CA ILE A 152 14.34 -11.80 -19.31
C ILE A 152 15.08 -12.75 -20.25
N VAL A 153 14.36 -13.58 -21.00
CA VAL A 153 14.95 -14.54 -21.95
C VAL A 153 15.73 -13.82 -23.05
N GLU A 154 15.17 -12.76 -23.64
CA GLU A 154 15.86 -12.01 -24.69
C GLU A 154 17.10 -11.27 -24.17
N VAL A 155 17.03 -10.68 -22.97
CA VAL A 155 18.20 -10.07 -22.32
C VAL A 155 19.32 -11.11 -22.11
N LEU A 156 18.98 -12.31 -21.63
CA LEU A 156 19.96 -13.39 -21.45
C LEU A 156 20.58 -13.83 -22.78
N LYS A 157 19.79 -13.94 -23.86
CA LYS A 157 20.30 -14.27 -25.20
C LYS A 157 21.27 -13.22 -25.73
N ILE A 158 20.96 -11.94 -25.57
CA ILE A 158 21.83 -10.83 -26.00
C ILE A 158 23.14 -10.86 -25.21
N LEU A 159 23.08 -10.98 -23.89
CA LEU A 159 24.28 -11.05 -23.03
C LEU A 159 25.16 -12.28 -23.36
N ALA A 160 24.55 -13.41 -23.72
CA ALA A 160 25.29 -14.59 -24.15
C ALA A 160 26.00 -14.34 -25.50
N LYS A 161 25.30 -13.72 -26.46
CA LYS A 161 25.84 -13.37 -27.78
C LYS A 161 27.01 -12.39 -27.69
N GLU A 162 26.95 -11.44 -26.77
CA GLU A 162 28.01 -10.46 -26.51
C GLU A 162 29.14 -10.99 -25.62
N GLY A 163 29.04 -12.24 -25.12
CA GLY A 163 30.03 -12.85 -24.23
C GLY A 163 30.09 -12.25 -22.82
N GLN A 164 29.14 -11.38 -22.46
CA GLN A 164 29.10 -10.69 -21.17
C GLN A 164 28.42 -11.50 -20.05
N LEU A 165 27.65 -12.53 -20.41
CA LEU A 165 26.83 -13.29 -19.48
C LEU A 165 27.67 -14.03 -18.41
N LEU A 166 28.71 -14.76 -18.83
CA LEU A 166 29.59 -15.54 -17.96
C LEU A 166 30.32 -14.65 -16.91
N PRO A 167 30.98 -13.55 -17.31
CA PRO A 167 31.60 -12.62 -16.35
C PRO A 167 30.63 -12.05 -15.31
N LEU A 168 29.41 -11.69 -15.73
CA LEU A 168 28.38 -11.17 -14.83
C LEU A 168 27.90 -12.23 -13.84
N TYR A 169 27.73 -13.47 -14.31
CA TYR A 169 27.35 -14.60 -13.48
C TYR A 169 28.41 -14.89 -12.40
N GLU A 170 29.69 -14.96 -12.77
CA GLU A 170 30.78 -15.22 -11.82
C GLU A 170 30.88 -14.11 -10.77
N LYS A 171 30.77 -12.85 -11.18
CA LYS A 171 30.74 -11.69 -10.27
C LYS A 171 29.56 -11.77 -9.30
N ALA A 172 28.38 -12.16 -9.77
CA ALA A 172 27.21 -12.33 -8.92
C ALA A 172 27.37 -13.50 -7.93
N LYS A 173 27.92 -14.63 -8.40
CA LYS A 173 28.21 -15.81 -7.57
C LYS A 173 29.20 -15.49 -6.45
N ALA A 174 30.30 -14.79 -6.76
CA ALA A 174 31.28 -14.37 -5.75
C ALA A 174 30.64 -13.49 -4.67
N LYS A 175 29.81 -12.51 -5.06
CA LYS A 175 29.06 -11.65 -4.11
C LYS A 175 28.08 -12.44 -3.24
N ALA A 176 27.41 -13.44 -3.81
CA ALA A 176 26.48 -14.28 -3.05
C ALA A 176 27.20 -15.05 -1.95
N ILE A 177 28.32 -15.71 -2.29
CA ILE A 177 29.17 -16.44 -1.34
C ILE A 177 29.71 -15.50 -0.25
N GLU A 178 30.17 -14.30 -0.63
CA GLU A 178 30.65 -13.30 0.33
C GLU A 178 29.56 -12.90 1.34
N LYS A 179 28.33 -12.66 0.85
CA LYS A 179 27.18 -12.30 1.68
C LYS A 179 26.79 -13.43 2.64
N GLU A 180 26.82 -14.67 2.18
CA GLU A 180 26.51 -15.85 2.98
C GLU A 180 27.57 -16.07 4.07
N SER A 181 28.86 -15.93 3.73
CA SER A 181 29.96 -16.00 4.70
C SER A 181 29.89 -14.90 5.78
N LYS A 182 29.37 -13.71 5.45
CA LYS A 182 29.14 -12.62 6.41
C LYS A 182 27.97 -12.94 7.35
N LYS A 183 26.89 -13.54 6.85
CA LYS A 183 25.76 -13.99 7.67
C LYS A 183 26.14 -15.09 8.66
N LEU A 184 27.01 -16.02 8.29
CA LEU A 184 27.49 -17.09 9.18
C LEU A 184 28.47 -16.62 10.27
N LYS A 185 29.05 -15.43 10.11
CA LYS A 185 30.00 -14.82 11.06
C LYS A 185 29.35 -13.82 12.03
N THR A 186 28.07 -13.51 11.82
CA THR A 186 27.27 -12.59 12.66
C THR A 186 26.30 -13.42 13.47
#